data_AF-A0A352SWG3-F1
#
_entry.id   AF-A0A352SWG3-F1
#
_cell.length_a   1.000
_cell.length_b   1.000
_cell.length_c   1.000
_cell.angle_alpha   90.00
_cell.angle_beta   90.00
_cell.angle_gamma   90.00
#
_symmetry.space_group_name_H-M   'P 1'
#
loop_
_entity.id
_entity.type
_entity.pdbx_description
1 polymer ?
#
loop_
_entity_poly.entity_id
_entity_poly.type
_entity_poly.pdbx_seq_one_letter_code
_entity_poly.pdbx_strand_id
1 'polypeptide(L)'
;MKNKISVNLEVSLVEIIISILIFAIAGAIILNCFALSRFTQIKANDMIFAGNIVQSGAEMIKSFDNMNEAEEYFTKNYTDKNEAIDGITFINYYDKNWDVCDKEDEVYVVSITIADASINSRKLKDINITAEKSIPYPFIDKGTGITTLYEINTKKFFSDSGRR
;
A
#
# COMPACT_ATOMS: atom_id res chain seq x y z
N MET A 1 -70.60 -19.38 9.04
CA MET A 1 -70.27 -18.19 8.22
C MET A 1 -68.84 -18.33 7.74
N LYS A 2 -68.59 -18.47 6.43
CA LYS A 2 -67.25 -18.48 5.84
C LYS A 2 -67.07 -17.17 5.08
N ASN A 3 -66.38 -16.20 5.67
CA ASN A 3 -65.99 -14.98 4.95
C ASN A 3 -64.97 -15.38 3.88
N LYS A 4 -65.38 -15.42 2.62
CA LYS A 4 -64.45 -15.49 1.48
C LYS A 4 -63.89 -14.09 1.28
N ILE A 5 -62.66 -13.87 1.73
CA ILE A 5 -61.88 -12.69 1.39
C ILE A 5 -61.51 -12.85 -0.09
N SER A 6 -62.12 -12.07 -0.97
CA SER A 6 -61.76 -12.01 -2.40
C SER A 6 -60.48 -11.19 -2.53
N VAL A 7 -59.33 -11.84 -2.47
CA VAL A 7 -58.04 -11.21 -2.76
C VAL A 7 -57.98 -10.93 -4.26
N ASN A 8 -57.75 -9.67 -4.66
CA ASN A 8 -57.57 -9.34 -6.06
C ASN A 8 -56.17 -9.80 -6.49
N LEU A 9 -56.11 -11.01 -7.07
CA LEU A 9 -54.87 -11.71 -7.42
C LEU A 9 -53.97 -10.92 -8.38
N GLU A 10 -54.54 -10.11 -9.26
CA GLU A 10 -53.77 -9.27 -10.19
C GLU A 10 -53.03 -8.14 -9.44
N VAL A 11 -53.72 -7.47 -8.52
CA VAL A 11 -53.13 -6.41 -7.68
C VAL A 11 -52.06 -7.01 -6.77
N SER A 12 -52.32 -8.18 -6.18
CA SER A 12 -51.36 -8.90 -5.35
C SER A 12 -50.11 -9.34 -6.12
N LEU A 13 -50.25 -9.75 -7.38
CA LEU A 13 -49.13 -10.19 -8.22
C LEU A 13 -48.24 -9.00 -8.64
N VAL A 14 -48.84 -7.86 -8.99
CA VAL A 14 -48.09 -6.63 -9.30
C VAL A 14 -47.29 -6.15 -8.09
N GLU A 15 -47.87 -6.19 -6.89
CA GLU A 15 -47.19 -5.80 -5.65
C GLU A 15 -45.97 -6.68 -5.34
N ILE A 16 -46.07 -7.99 -5.57
CA ILE A 16 -44.96 -8.93 -5.42
C ILE A 16 -43.85 -8.61 -6.44
N ILE A 17 -44.19 -8.36 -7.71
CA ILE A 17 -43.21 -8.01 -8.74
C ILE A 17 -42.46 -6.72 -8.38
N ILE A 18 -43.18 -5.67 -7.95
CA ILE A 18 -42.58 -4.40 -7.55
C ILE A 18 -41.67 -4.60 -6.34
N SER A 19 -42.11 -5.38 -5.35
CA SER A 19 -41.31 -5.68 -4.17
C SER A 19 -39.99 -6.37 -4.55
N ILE A 20 -40.04 -7.39 -5.42
CA ILE A 20 -38.85 -8.09 -5.91
C ILE A 20 -37.93 -7.12 -6.66
N LEU A 21 -38.47 -6.22 -7.49
CA LEU A 21 -37.68 -5.23 -8.22
C LEU A 21 -36.95 -4.27 -7.26
N ILE A 22 -37.64 -3.78 -6.23
CA ILE A 22 -37.03 -2.93 -5.19
C ILE A 22 -35.91 -3.68 -4.47
N PHE A 23 -36.16 -4.93 -4.06
CA PHE A 23 -35.14 -5.75 -3.41
C PHE A 23 -33.94 -6.04 -4.32
N ALA A 24 -34.16 -6.25 -5.61
CA ALA A 24 -33.08 -6.46 -6.57
C ALA A 24 -32.19 -5.21 -6.72
N ILE A 25 -32.80 -4.03 -6.84
CA ILE A 25 -32.07 -2.75 -6.93
C ILE A 25 -31.33 -2.45 -5.63
N ALA A 26 -32.00 -2.55 -4.49
CA ALA A 26 -31.40 -2.32 -3.18
C ALA A 26 -30.26 -3.32 -2.91
N GLY A 27 -30.46 -4.60 -3.25
CA GLY A 27 -29.44 -5.63 -3.14
C GLY A 27 -28.20 -5.32 -3.97
N ALA A 28 -28.37 -4.88 -5.22
CA ALA A 28 -27.25 -4.48 -6.07
C ALA A 28 -26.47 -3.29 -5.48
N ILE A 29 -27.16 -2.28 -4.94
CA ILE A 29 -26.51 -1.12 -4.30
C ILE A 29 -25.72 -1.57 -3.06
N ILE A 30 -26.32 -2.38 -2.20
CA ILE A 30 -25.68 -2.87 -0.96
C ILE A 30 -24.44 -3.71 -1.28
N LEU A 31 -24.51 -4.60 -2.27
CA LEU A 31 -23.36 -5.41 -2.69
C LEU A 31 -22.21 -4.56 -3.23
N ASN A 32 -22.49 -3.51 -4.00
CA ASN A 32 -21.46 -2.56 -4.45
C ASN A 32 -20.82 -1.80 -3.28
N CYS A 33 -21.63 -1.30 -2.34
CA CYS A 33 -21.13 -0.67 -1.13
C CYS A 33 -20.26 -1.61 -0.29
N PHE A 34 -20.66 -2.88 -0.18
CA PHE A 34 -19.91 -3.91 0.54
C PHE A 34 -18.56 -4.20 -0.14
N ALA A 35 -18.53 -4.31 -1.47
CA ALA A 35 -17.28 -4.48 -2.20
C ALA A 35 -16.33 -3.31 -1.94
N LEU A 36 -16.81 -2.07 -2.09
CA LEU A 36 -16.03 -0.86 -1.84
C LEU A 36 -15.51 -0.80 -0.40
N SER A 37 -16.33 -1.09 0.60
CA SER A 37 -15.93 -1.06 2.01
C SER A 37 -14.88 -2.13 2.33
N ARG A 38 -15.02 -3.34 1.76
CA ARG A 38 -14.07 -4.43 1.95
C ARG A 38 -12.70 -4.08 1.38
N PHE A 39 -12.63 -3.59 0.14
CA PHE A 39 -11.34 -3.20 -0.43
C PHE A 39 -10.75 -1.97 0.28
N THR A 40 -11.59 -1.08 0.82
CA THR A 40 -11.12 0.10 1.56
C THR A 40 -10.47 -0.33 2.87
N GLN A 41 -11.07 -1.30 3.55
CA GLN A 41 -10.50 -1.92 4.74
C GLN A 41 -9.16 -2.60 4.43
N ILE A 42 -9.06 -3.36 3.34
CA ILE A 42 -7.80 -4.01 2.95
C ILE A 42 -6.73 -2.95 2.68
N LYS A 43 -7.05 -1.91 1.89
CA LYS A 43 -6.14 -0.79 1.61
C LYS A 43 -5.66 -0.09 2.88
N ALA A 44 -6.58 0.19 3.82
CA ALA A 44 -6.22 0.81 5.09
C ALA A 44 -5.28 -0.07 5.92
N ASN A 45 -5.52 -1.37 5.96
CA ASN A 45 -4.64 -2.33 6.64
C ASN A 45 -3.24 -2.36 6.00
N ASP A 46 -3.18 -2.47 4.67
CA ASP A 46 -1.93 -2.45 3.92
C ASP A 46 -1.16 -1.13 4.14
N MET A 47 -1.83 0.02 4.21
CA MET A 47 -1.20 1.30 4.54
C MET A 47 -0.61 1.34 5.95
N ILE A 48 -1.21 0.65 6.93
CA ILE A 48 -0.66 0.56 8.29
C ILE A 48 0.62 -0.27 8.29
N PHE A 49 0.61 -1.43 7.63
CA PHE A 49 1.81 -2.28 7.50
C PHE A 49 2.93 -1.56 6.74
N ALA A 50 2.60 -0.96 5.60
CA ALA A 50 3.49 -0.11 4.82
C ALA A 50 4.11 0.99 5.68
N GLY A 51 3.29 1.73 6.43
CA GLY A 51 3.73 2.79 7.32
C GLY A 51 4.68 2.30 8.39
N ASN A 52 4.39 1.16 9.03
CA ASN A 52 5.26 0.57 10.05
C ASN A 52 6.64 0.20 9.48
N ILE A 53 6.70 -0.42 8.30
CA ILE A 53 7.97 -0.82 7.66
C ILE A 53 8.76 0.41 7.22
N VAL A 54 8.09 1.36 6.54
CA VAL A 54 8.71 2.58 6.03
C VAL A 54 9.23 3.45 7.17
N GLN A 55 8.45 3.61 8.24
CA GLN A 55 8.88 4.35 9.43
C GLN A 55 10.04 3.66 10.14
N SER A 56 9.99 2.33 10.30
CA SER A 56 11.11 1.56 10.87
C SER A 56 12.38 1.72 10.05
N GLY A 57 12.26 1.71 8.71
CA GLY A 57 13.36 2.00 7.80
C GLY A 57 13.92 3.41 8.00
N ALA A 58 13.06 4.42 8.12
CA ALA A 58 13.48 5.80 8.37
C ALA A 58 14.19 5.98 9.71
N GLU A 59 13.69 5.34 10.77
CA GLU A 59 14.31 5.35 12.09
C GLU A 59 15.65 4.60 12.09
N MET A 60 15.73 3.47 11.38
CA MET A 60 16.97 2.73 11.19
C MET A 60 18.03 3.60 10.49
N ILE A 61 17.68 4.26 9.37
CA ILE A 61 18.60 5.17 8.69
C ILE A 61 19.03 6.33 9.61
N LYS A 62 18.11 6.85 10.42
CA LYS A 62 18.42 7.89 11.42
C LYS A 62 19.38 7.43 12.51
N SER A 63 19.46 6.14 12.80
CA SER A 63 20.38 5.61 13.81
C SER A 63 21.84 5.50 13.34
N PHE A 64 22.11 5.42 12.02
CA PHE A 64 23.48 5.27 11.50
C PHE A 64 24.28 6.57 11.42
N ASP A 65 25.43 6.67 12.07
CA ASP A 65 26.24 7.89 12.01
C ASP A 65 27.01 8.04 10.68
N ASN A 66 27.30 6.92 10.01
CA ASN A 66 28.08 6.86 8.78
C ASN A 66 27.28 6.21 7.64
N MET A 67 27.41 6.77 6.44
CA MET A 67 26.78 6.24 5.23
C MET A 67 27.29 4.84 4.88
N ASN A 68 28.58 4.55 5.11
CA ASN A 68 29.15 3.24 4.80
C ASN A 68 28.52 2.13 5.65
N GLU A 69 28.23 2.41 6.92
CA GLU A 69 27.57 1.47 7.83
C GLU A 69 26.12 1.23 7.42
N ALA A 70 25.42 2.31 7.04
CA ALA A 70 24.06 2.20 6.49
C ALA A 70 24.06 1.35 5.21
N GLU A 71 24.95 1.64 4.28
CA GLU A 71 25.06 0.90 3.01
C GLU A 71 25.41 -0.57 3.23
N GLU A 72 26.35 -0.91 4.12
CA GLU A 72 26.68 -2.29 4.45
C GLU A 72 25.46 -3.02 5.04
N TYR A 73 24.75 -2.37 5.98
CA TYR A 73 23.55 -2.93 6.57
C TYR A 73 22.46 -3.20 5.51
N PHE A 74 22.14 -2.21 4.67
CA PHE A 74 21.09 -2.38 3.67
C PHE A 74 21.48 -3.38 2.59
N THR A 75 22.75 -3.40 2.16
CA THR A 75 23.24 -4.40 1.19
C THR A 75 23.10 -5.84 1.71
N LYS A 76 23.22 -6.04 3.03
CA LYS A 76 23.10 -7.38 3.63
C LYS A 76 21.64 -7.81 3.86
N ASN A 77 20.75 -6.86 4.16
CA ASN A 77 19.39 -7.14 4.62
C ASN A 77 18.31 -6.88 3.56
N TYR A 78 18.68 -6.33 2.40
CA TYR A 78 17.77 -6.12 1.28
C TYR A 78 18.11 -7.08 0.13
N THR A 79 17.07 -7.54 -0.57
CA THR A 79 17.18 -8.50 -1.66
C THR A 79 17.94 -7.91 -2.84
N ASP A 80 17.57 -6.71 -3.27
CA ASP A 80 18.11 -6.06 -4.46
C ASP A 80 18.76 -4.71 -4.14
N LYS A 81 19.77 -4.36 -4.93
CA LYS A 81 20.48 -3.07 -4.88
C LYS A 81 20.63 -2.52 -6.30
N ASN A 82 20.16 -1.29 -6.52
CA ASN A 82 20.35 -0.55 -7.75
C ASN A 82 21.23 0.67 -7.48
N GLU A 83 22.37 0.75 -8.16
CA GLU A 83 23.26 1.90 -8.11
C GLU A 83 22.97 2.84 -9.29
N ALA A 84 22.66 4.10 -8.97
CA ALA A 84 22.55 5.19 -9.92
C ALA A 84 23.74 6.15 -9.77
N ILE A 85 23.91 7.05 -10.74
CA ILE A 85 25.05 7.99 -10.78
C ILE A 85 25.12 8.85 -9.49
N ASP A 86 23.96 9.22 -8.92
CA ASP A 86 23.86 10.13 -7.77
C ASP A 86 23.20 9.50 -6.53
N GLY A 87 23.07 8.17 -6.47
CA GLY A 87 22.42 7.52 -5.34
C GLY A 87 22.30 6.00 -5.44
N ILE A 88 21.86 5.39 -4.34
CA ILE A 88 21.68 3.94 -4.22
C ILE A 88 20.25 3.67 -3.78
N THR A 89 19.60 2.70 -4.43
CA THR A 89 18.28 2.21 -4.06
C THR A 89 18.37 0.76 -3.60
N PHE A 90 17.89 0.48 -2.40
CA PHE A 90 17.75 -0.87 -1.84
C PHE A 90 16.29 -1.29 -1.92
N ILE A 91 16.03 -2.54 -2.33
CA ILE A 91 14.68 -3.03 -2.60
C ILE A 91 14.42 -4.36 -1.89
N ASN A 92 13.30 -4.44 -1.19
CA ASN A 92 12.73 -5.68 -0.66
C ASN A 92 11.34 -5.92 -1.24
N TYR A 93 11.06 -7.19 -1.51
CA TYR A 93 9.79 -7.68 -2.03
C TYR A 93 9.00 -8.35 -0.92
N TYR A 94 7.69 -8.12 -0.92
CA TYR A 94 6.80 -8.64 0.11
C TYR A 94 5.57 -9.30 -0.51
N ASP A 95 5.17 -10.41 0.08
CA ASP A 95 3.97 -11.14 -0.30
C ASP A 95 2.70 -10.45 0.22
N LYS A 96 1.54 -11.07 -0.02
CA LYS A 96 0.24 -10.56 0.46
C LYS A 96 0.12 -10.40 1.98
N ASN A 97 0.96 -11.07 2.76
CA ASN A 97 0.95 -11.06 4.23
C ASN A 97 2.01 -10.11 4.81
N TRP A 98 2.75 -9.37 3.96
CA TRP A 98 3.89 -8.55 4.36
C TRP A 98 5.09 -9.37 4.87
N ASP A 99 5.21 -10.62 4.44
CA ASP A 99 6.42 -11.42 4.63
C ASP A 99 7.38 -11.21 3.46
N VAL A 100 8.69 -11.19 3.74
CA VAL A 100 9.72 -11.01 2.68
C VAL A 100 9.66 -12.20 1.72
N CYS A 101 9.64 -11.91 0.41
CA CYS A 101 9.53 -12.91 -0.65
C CYS A 101 10.51 -12.65 -1.81
N ASP A 102 10.53 -13.56 -2.77
CA ASP A 102 11.23 -13.37 -4.04
C ASP A 102 10.48 -12.41 -4.96
N LYS A 103 11.18 -11.94 -6.00
CA LYS A 103 10.64 -10.98 -6.95
C LYS A 103 9.53 -11.54 -7.84
N GLU A 104 9.39 -12.86 -8.01
CA GLU A 104 8.28 -13.39 -8.81
C GLU A 104 6.94 -13.43 -8.06
N ASP A 105 7.00 -13.34 -6.73
CA ASP A 105 5.84 -13.47 -5.83
C ASP A 105 5.44 -12.13 -5.18
N GLU A 106 5.96 -10.99 -5.65
CA GLU A 106 5.71 -9.70 -5.01
C GLU A 106 4.26 -9.25 -5.16
N VAL A 107 3.70 -8.85 -4.03
CA VAL A 107 2.49 -8.02 -3.99
C VAL A 107 2.84 -6.58 -3.63
N TYR A 108 3.88 -6.41 -2.81
CA TYR A 108 4.39 -5.09 -2.40
C TYR A 108 5.89 -4.99 -2.59
N VAL A 109 6.34 -3.76 -2.80
CA VAL A 109 7.74 -3.40 -2.95
C VAL A 109 8.05 -2.29 -1.97
N VAL A 110 9.09 -2.46 -1.16
CA VAL A 110 9.63 -1.40 -0.31
C VAL A 110 10.99 -1.00 -0.85
N SER A 111 11.14 0.28 -1.16
CA SER A 111 12.38 0.83 -1.70
C SER A 111 12.93 1.91 -0.79
N ILE A 112 14.22 1.84 -0.48
CA ILE A 112 14.97 2.90 0.20
C ILE A 112 15.95 3.49 -0.80
N THR A 113 15.73 4.74 -1.20
CA THR A 113 16.64 5.49 -2.06
C THR A 113 17.41 6.51 -1.25
N ILE A 114 18.73 6.48 -1.34
CA ILE A 114 19.63 7.43 -0.69
C ILE A 114 20.46 8.12 -1.78
N ALA A 115 20.22 9.41 -1.99
CA ALA A 115 20.86 10.22 -3.04
C ALA A 115 21.56 11.45 -2.45
N ASP A 116 22.49 12.04 -3.19
CA ASP A 116 23.10 13.31 -2.79
C ASP A 116 22.11 14.48 -2.93
N ALA A 117 21.91 15.24 -1.85
CA ALA A 117 20.97 16.37 -1.84
C ALA A 117 21.47 17.58 -2.67
N SER A 118 22.77 17.63 -2.97
CA SER A 118 23.38 18.62 -3.87
C SER A 118 24.76 18.16 -4.35
N ILE A 119 25.16 18.57 -5.55
CA ILE A 119 26.45 18.27 -6.18
C ILE A 119 27.65 18.68 -5.29
N ASN A 120 27.46 19.68 -4.42
CA ASN A 120 28.53 20.26 -3.60
C ASN A 120 28.56 19.77 -2.14
N SER A 121 27.55 19.03 -1.68
CA SER A 121 27.47 18.56 -0.30
C SER A 121 27.30 17.04 -0.26
N ARG A 122 28.42 16.32 -0.44
CA ARG A 122 28.53 14.85 -0.31
C ARG A 122 28.04 14.31 1.05
N LYS A 123 27.87 15.19 2.04
CA LYS A 123 27.48 14.86 3.41
C LYS A 123 25.98 14.86 3.66
N LEU A 124 25.22 15.61 2.87
CA LEU A 124 23.76 15.70 3.02
C LEU A 124 23.12 14.77 2.01
N LYS A 125 22.44 13.75 2.51
CA LYS A 125 21.72 12.79 1.68
C LYS A 125 20.23 13.03 1.76
N ASP A 126 19.60 12.98 0.59
CA ASP A 126 18.15 12.89 0.43
C ASP A 126 17.77 11.41 0.50
N ILE A 127 16.86 11.08 1.40
CA ILE A 127 16.41 9.73 1.68
C ILE A 127 14.92 9.68 1.35
N ASN A 128 14.57 8.88 0.36
CA ASN A 128 13.19 8.55 0.06
C ASN A 128 12.94 7.07 0.37
N ILE A 129 11.93 6.80 1.20
CA ILE A 129 11.49 5.44 1.49
C ILE A 129 10.05 5.30 1.03
N THR A 130 9.81 4.39 0.09
CA THR A 130 8.49 4.14 -0.47
C THR A 130 8.06 2.70 -0.19
N ALA A 131 6.76 2.53 0.05
CA ALA A 131 6.10 1.24 0.02
C ALA A 131 4.99 1.30 -1.02
N GLU A 132 5.05 0.40 -1.98
CA GLU A 132 4.19 0.39 -3.15
C GLU A 132 3.53 -0.97 -3.33
N LYS A 133 2.32 -0.98 -3.88
CA LYS A 133 1.60 -2.20 -4.25
C LYS A 133 1.68 -2.37 -5.77
N SER A 134 2.14 -3.54 -6.20
CA SER A 134 2.34 -3.86 -7.63
C SER A 134 1.02 -3.89 -8.40
N ILE A 135 -0.08 -4.31 -7.76
CA ILE A 135 -1.41 -4.39 -8.35
C ILE A 135 -2.39 -3.47 -7.58
N PRO A 136 -3.06 -2.52 -8.25
CA PRO A 136 -3.97 -1.58 -7.60
C PRO A 136 -5.20 -2.25 -6.99
N TYR A 137 -5.86 -1.57 -6.05
CA TYR A 137 -7.03 -2.13 -5.36
C TYR A 137 -8.25 -2.11 -6.30
N PRO A 138 -8.88 -3.28 -6.53
CA PRO A 138 -10.12 -3.34 -7.29
C PRO A 138 -11.19 -2.39 -6.73
N PHE A 139 -11.98 -1.78 -7.60
CA PHE A 139 -13.09 -0.87 -7.27
C PHE A 139 -12.72 0.45 -6.59
N ILE A 140 -11.47 0.63 -6.15
CA ILE A 140 -11.00 1.85 -5.47
C ILE A 140 -10.15 2.71 -6.40
N ASP A 141 -9.13 2.11 -7.00
CA ASP A 141 -8.20 2.84 -7.85
C ASP A 141 -8.69 2.74 -9.30
N LYS A 142 -9.03 3.88 -9.90
CA LYS A 142 -9.53 3.96 -11.30
C LYS A 142 -8.40 3.98 -12.34
N GLY A 143 -7.18 3.64 -11.95
CA GLY A 143 -5.97 3.78 -12.77
C GLY A 143 -5.27 2.46 -13.03
N THR A 144 -4.51 2.41 -14.13
CA THR A 144 -3.60 1.32 -14.48
C THR A 144 -2.20 1.70 -14.00
N GLY A 145 -1.81 1.27 -12.81
CA GLY A 145 -0.46 1.54 -12.30
C GLY A 145 -0.21 1.06 -10.88
N ILE A 146 1.07 1.11 -10.51
CA ILE A 146 1.58 0.88 -9.15
C ILE A 146 0.93 1.87 -8.19
N THR A 147 0.52 1.41 -7.01
CA THR A 147 -0.12 2.27 -5.99
C THR A 147 0.84 2.50 -4.84
N THR A 148 1.31 3.73 -4.67
CA THR A 148 2.08 4.11 -3.49
C THR A 148 1.18 4.08 -2.25
N LEU A 149 1.54 3.25 -1.28
CA LEU A 149 0.81 3.09 -0.02
C LEU A 149 1.31 4.06 1.04
N TYR A 150 2.62 4.26 1.08
CA TYR A 150 3.27 5.13 2.05
C TYR A 150 4.59 5.66 1.49
N GLU A 151 4.91 6.90 1.82
CA GLU A 151 6.16 7.55 1.39
C GLU A 151 6.68 8.43 2.54
N ILE A 152 7.97 8.29 2.84
CA ILE A 152 8.69 9.21 3.72
C ILE A 152 9.86 9.80 2.93
N ASN A 153 9.85 11.13 2.83
CA ASN A 153 10.97 11.91 2.34
C ASN A 153 11.66 12.61 3.50
N THR A 154 12.96 12.37 3.67
CA THR A 154 13.75 13.00 4.73
C THR A 154 15.17 13.31 4.25
N LYS A 155 15.88 14.13 5.02
CA LYS A 155 17.28 14.47 4.75
C LYS A 155 18.11 14.14 5.97
N LYS A 156 19.31 13.63 5.76
CA LYS A 156 20.25 13.34 6.85
C LYS A 156 21.68 13.72 6.49
N PHE A 157 22.37 14.30 7.46
CA PHE A 157 23.81 14.43 7.43
C PHE A 157 24.47 13.15 7.94
N PHE A 158 25.37 12.58 7.14
CA PHE A 158 26.25 11.50 7.58
C PHE A 158 27.63 12.06 7.92
N SER A 159 28.22 11.55 9.00
CA SER A 159 29.55 11.93 9.45
C SER A 159 30.62 11.05 8.81
N ASP A 160 31.75 11.65 8.42
CA ASP A 160 32.91 10.91 7.88
C ASP A 160 33.78 10.29 8.98
N SER A 161 33.57 10.72 10.23
CA SER A 161 34.38 10.33 11.38
C SER A 161 33.55 9.45 12.30
N GLY A 162 33.87 8.16 12.36
CA GLY A 162 33.42 7.27 13.43
C GLY A 162 33.96 7.77 14.77
N ARG A 163 33.26 8.73 15.38
CA ARG A 163 33.52 9.19 16.74
C ARG A 163 32.44 8.63 17.63
N ARG A 164 32.72 7.43 18.15
CA ARG A 164 32.24 7.04 19.47
C ARG A 164 32.83 7.97 20.53
#